data_AF-A0A929CQX6-F1
#
_entry.id   AF-A0A929CQX6-F1
#
_cell.length_a   1.000
_cell.length_b   1.000
_cell.length_c   1.000
_cell.angle_alpha   90.00
_cell.angle_beta   90.00
_cell.angle_gamma   90.00
#
_symmetry.space_group_name_H-M   'P 1'
#
loop_
_entity.id
_entity.type
_entity.pdbx_description
1 polymer ?
#
loop_
_entity_poly.entity_id
_entity_poly.type
_entity_poly.pdbx_seq_one_letter_code
_entity_poly.pdbx_strand_id
1 'polypeptide(L)'
;VLDKKNPIYINFHGGDWFAEVRTIFKYHGKEQTVILFLELQEERVGSKWVITNVYFKPFVDVLDSPDTSEYNDKKFLHPLSHELGFMNLFRVFNDPDSIELYTVNEFKPDYLSIFLFEIKNNRLKFKTVAKVKFHFFQINGWYFELNYFNRTGYNTGWLISNLMQINKTNKEILMKYIYHE
;
A
#
# COMPACT_ATOMS: atom_id res chain seq x y z
N VAL A 1 32.76 6.77 -7.35
CA VAL A 1 33.85 7.18 -6.43
C VAL A 1 33.21 7.38 -5.07
N LEU A 2 33.63 6.63 -4.04
CA LEU A 2 33.18 6.85 -2.66
C LEU A 2 34.11 7.88 -2.00
N ASP A 3 33.56 8.83 -1.25
CA ASP A 3 34.38 9.74 -0.44
C ASP A 3 35.00 8.94 0.71
N LYS A 4 36.31 8.67 0.61
CA LYS A 4 37.05 7.92 1.63
C LYS A 4 37.20 8.69 2.94
N LYS A 5 37.04 10.02 2.93
CA LYS A 5 37.14 10.85 4.13
C LYS A 5 35.81 10.90 4.88
N ASN A 6 34.69 10.90 4.16
CA ASN A 6 33.33 10.91 4.72
C ASN A 6 32.45 9.82 4.09
N PRO A 7 32.68 8.54 4.42
CA PRO A 7 31.84 7.46 3.92
C PRO A 7 30.41 7.56 4.48
N ILE A 8 29.42 7.31 3.62
CA ILE A 8 28.01 7.20 4.02
C ILE A 8 27.67 5.72 4.13
N TYR A 9 27.09 5.33 5.25
CA TYR A 9 26.64 3.97 5.52
C TYR A 9 25.12 3.91 5.66
N ILE A 10 24.55 2.82 5.16
CA ILE A 10 23.15 2.46 5.39
C ILE A 10 23.06 1.88 6.80
N ASN A 11 22.04 2.28 7.56
CA ASN A 11 21.79 1.77 8.90
C ASN A 11 20.59 0.83 8.86
N PHE A 12 20.78 -0.44 9.24
CA PHE A 12 19.69 -1.41 9.25
C PHE A 12 18.47 -0.95 10.07
N HIS A 13 18.69 -0.29 11.21
CA HIS A 13 17.64 0.25 12.08
C HIS A 13 17.35 1.74 11.84
N GLY A 14 17.92 2.34 10.79
CA GLY A 14 17.85 3.79 10.53
C GLY A 14 16.51 4.30 9.98
N GLY A 15 15.52 3.43 9.76
CA GLY A 15 14.26 3.80 9.09
C GLY A 15 14.47 4.18 7.62
N ASP A 16 13.46 4.76 6.96
CA ASP A 16 13.55 5.22 5.55
C ASP A 16 13.96 4.11 4.54
N TRP A 17 13.63 2.86 4.85
CA TRP A 17 13.69 1.74 3.92
C TRP A 17 12.61 0.71 4.27
N PHE A 18 12.11 0.02 3.26
CA PHE A 18 11.00 -0.93 3.42
C PHE A 18 11.05 -2.03 2.37
N ALA A 19 10.32 -3.11 2.62
CA ALA A 19 10.16 -4.24 1.72
C ALA A 19 8.83 -4.16 0.97
N GLU A 20 8.87 -4.34 -0.35
CA GLU A 20 7.72 -4.61 -1.19
C GLU A 20 7.70 -6.12 -1.48
N VAL A 21 6.70 -6.82 -0.98
CA VAL A 21 6.58 -8.27 -1.07
C VAL A 21 5.37 -8.61 -1.92
N ARG A 22 5.65 -9.05 -3.15
CA ARG A 22 4.63 -9.59 -4.05
C ARG A 22 4.29 -11.02 -3.62
N THR A 23 3.04 -11.25 -3.29
CA THR A 23 2.53 -12.54 -2.80
C THR A 23 1.36 -13.02 -3.66
N ILE A 24 1.10 -14.33 -3.60
CA ILE A 24 -0.07 -14.95 -4.22
C ILE A 24 -1.01 -15.41 -3.10
N PHE A 25 -2.28 -15.05 -3.24
CA PHE A 25 -3.37 -15.49 -2.39
C PHE A 25 -4.47 -16.15 -3.22
N LYS A 26 -5.23 -17.05 -2.61
CA LYS A 26 -6.50 -17.53 -3.16
C LYS A 26 -7.62 -16.63 -2.63
N TYR A 27 -8.31 -15.92 -3.53
CA TYR A 27 -9.45 -15.05 -3.25
C TYR A 27 -10.64 -15.49 -4.11
N HIS A 28 -11.78 -15.80 -3.47
CA HIS A 28 -12.99 -16.32 -4.15
C HIS A 28 -12.70 -17.46 -5.16
N GLY A 29 -11.83 -18.39 -4.77
CA GLY A 29 -11.48 -19.54 -5.61
C GLY A 29 -10.35 -19.30 -6.62
N LYS A 30 -9.99 -18.05 -6.93
CA LYS A 30 -8.98 -17.68 -7.93
C LYS A 30 -7.67 -17.25 -7.27
N GLU A 31 -6.54 -17.52 -7.93
CA GLU A 31 -5.26 -16.97 -7.50
C GLU A 31 -5.16 -15.50 -7.91
N GLN A 32 -4.75 -14.68 -6.95
CA GLN A 32 -4.64 -13.24 -7.10
C GLN A 32 -3.35 -12.75 -6.46
N THR A 33 -2.75 -11.71 -7.04
CA THR A 33 -1.56 -11.07 -6.49
C THR A 33 -1.97 -10.06 -5.42
N VAL A 34 -1.34 -10.14 -4.25
CA VAL A 34 -1.39 -9.11 -3.19
C VAL A 34 0.03 -8.59 -2.98
N ILE A 35 0.20 -7.27 -2.90
CA ILE A 35 1.48 -6.65 -2.56
C ILE A 35 1.42 -6.20 -1.10
N LEU A 36 2.36 -6.68 -0.29
CA LEU A 36 2.50 -6.29 1.10
C LEU A 36 3.70 -5.35 1.22
N PHE A 37 3.52 -4.26 1.95
CA PHE A 37 4.61 -3.36 2.31
C PHE A 37 4.98 -3.59 3.76
N LEU A 38 6.26 -3.83 4.03
CA LEU A 38 6.75 -4.14 5.36
C LEU A 38 7.89 -3.21 5.77
N GLU A 39 7.90 -2.85 7.04
CA GLU A 39 8.94 -2.05 7.67
C GLU A 39 9.50 -2.76 8.90
N LEU A 40 10.72 -2.40 9.29
CA LEU A 40 11.27 -2.83 10.58
C LEU A 40 10.70 -1.99 11.71
N GLN A 41 10.14 -2.67 12.70
CA GLN A 41 9.72 -2.08 13.96
C GLN A 41 10.66 -2.54 15.07
N GLU A 42 11.18 -1.59 15.85
CA GLU A 42 11.93 -1.87 17.06
C GLU A 42 11.02 -2.42 18.18
N GLU A 43 11.56 -3.36 18.93
CA GLU A 43 10.93 -4.06 20.04
C GLU A 43 11.92 -4.16 21.20
N ARG A 44 11.43 -4.51 22.39
CA ARG A 44 12.26 -4.59 23.61
C ARG A 44 13.50 -5.48 23.48
N VAL A 45 13.46 -6.51 22.61
CA VAL A 45 14.55 -7.51 22.45
C VAL A 45 14.97 -7.66 20.98
N GLY A 46 14.84 -6.60 20.16
CA GLY A 46 15.33 -6.60 18.78
C GLY A 46 14.40 -5.87 17.82
N SER A 47 14.29 -6.34 16.58
CA SER A 47 13.36 -5.77 15.60
C SER A 47 12.59 -6.86 14.88
N LYS A 48 11.38 -6.53 14.43
CA LYS A 48 10.53 -7.42 13.63
C LYS A 48 10.05 -6.70 12.37
N TRP A 49 9.74 -7.47 11.34
CA TRP A 49 9.02 -6.96 10.19
C TRP A 49 7.53 -6.85 10.51
N VAL A 50 6.93 -5.71 10.19
CA VAL A 50 5.49 -5.47 10.31
C VAL A 50 4.91 -5.04 8.98
N ILE A 51 3.68 -5.47 8.68
CA ILE A 51 2.95 -5.02 7.49
C ILE A 51 2.41 -3.63 7.79
N THR A 52 2.84 -2.64 7.02
CA THR A 52 2.42 -1.24 7.16
C THR A 52 1.34 -0.87 6.15
N ASN A 53 1.36 -1.48 4.97
CA ASN A 53 0.37 -1.23 3.93
C ASN A 53 0.14 -2.50 3.07
N VAL A 54 -0.99 -2.53 2.37
CA VAL A 54 -1.38 -3.61 1.46
C VAL A 54 -1.96 -3.00 0.20
N TYR A 55 -1.41 -3.38 -0.95
CA TYR A 55 -2.06 -3.13 -2.22
C TYR A 55 -2.69 -4.41 -2.75
N PHE A 56 -3.99 -4.33 -3.00
CA PHE A 56 -4.75 -5.39 -3.63
C PHE A 56 -5.74 -4.81 -4.62
N LYS A 57 -5.51 -5.03 -5.92
CA LYS A 57 -6.31 -4.42 -6.99
C LYS A 57 -7.83 -4.58 -6.81
N PRO A 58 -8.39 -5.74 -6.41
CA PRO A 58 -9.82 -5.85 -6.14
C PRO A 58 -10.36 -4.98 -5.01
N PHE A 59 -9.54 -4.56 -4.04
CA PHE A 59 -9.98 -3.58 -3.04
C PHE A 59 -10.01 -2.18 -3.64
N VAL A 60 -8.99 -1.84 -4.41
CA VAL A 60 -8.89 -0.55 -5.12
C VAL A 60 -10.05 -0.41 -6.11
N ASP A 61 -10.31 -1.42 -6.93
CA ASP A 61 -11.38 -1.38 -7.94
C ASP A 61 -12.79 -1.25 -7.32
N VAL A 62 -12.97 -1.63 -6.04
CA VAL A 62 -14.26 -1.52 -5.33
C VAL A 62 -14.38 -0.21 -4.53
N LEU A 63 -13.26 0.37 -4.11
CA LEU A 63 -13.22 1.54 -3.22
C LEU A 63 -12.67 2.81 -3.87
N ASP A 64 -12.18 2.72 -5.10
CA ASP A 64 -11.86 3.88 -5.92
C ASP A 64 -13.14 4.68 -6.10
N SER A 65 -13.10 5.92 -5.63
CA SER A 65 -14.26 6.80 -5.58
C SER A 65 -14.90 6.94 -6.95
N PRO A 66 -16.24 6.90 -7.04
CA PRO A 66 -16.93 7.27 -8.26
C PRO A 66 -16.54 8.71 -8.65
N ASP A 67 -16.42 8.96 -9.95
CA ASP A 67 -16.05 10.26 -10.50
C ASP A 67 -16.99 11.35 -9.94
N THR A 68 -16.47 12.17 -9.02
CA THR A 68 -17.23 13.24 -8.34
C THR A 68 -17.46 14.46 -9.23
N SER A 69 -17.03 14.42 -10.50
CA SER A 69 -17.26 15.50 -11.47
C SER A 69 -18.75 15.74 -11.73
N GLU A 70 -19.59 14.73 -11.53
CA GLU A 70 -21.04 14.89 -11.40
C GLU A 70 -21.45 14.79 -9.93
N TYR A 71 -21.18 15.85 -9.16
CA TYR A 71 -21.82 16.06 -7.86
C TYR A 71 -23.32 16.23 -8.09
N ASN A 72 -24.01 15.11 -8.27
CA ASN A 72 -25.43 15.09 -8.52
C ASN A 72 -26.08 15.42 -7.17
N ASP A 73 -26.75 16.57 -7.07
CA ASP A 73 -27.57 17.02 -5.91
C ASP A 73 -28.63 15.97 -5.44
N LYS A 74 -28.66 14.80 -6.06
CA LYS A 74 -29.54 13.67 -5.76
C LYS A 74 -28.97 12.69 -4.74
N LYS A 75 -27.64 12.66 -4.51
CA LYS A 75 -26.97 11.70 -3.63
C LYS A 75 -26.44 12.36 -2.34
N PHE A 76 -27.36 12.86 -1.51
CA PHE A 76 -27.02 13.39 -0.18
C PHE A 76 -28.06 13.01 0.87
N LEU A 77 -27.64 12.94 2.14
CA LEU A 77 -28.56 12.86 3.27
C LEU A 77 -28.86 14.26 3.77
N HIS A 78 -30.15 14.62 3.84
CA HIS A 78 -30.55 15.94 4.30
C HIS A 78 -30.18 16.13 5.79
N PRO A 79 -29.70 17.31 6.22
CA PRO A 79 -29.33 17.55 7.62
C PRO A 79 -30.46 17.23 8.62
N LEU A 80 -31.71 17.46 8.23
CA LEU A 80 -32.91 17.14 9.02
C LEU A 80 -33.38 15.67 8.92
N SER A 81 -32.66 14.78 8.24
CA SER A 81 -33.04 13.35 8.14
C SER A 81 -33.08 12.65 9.50
N HIS A 82 -32.43 13.18 10.53
CA HIS A 82 -32.51 12.67 11.90
C HIS A 82 -33.93 12.73 12.49
N GLU A 83 -34.76 13.69 12.06
CA GLU A 83 -36.16 13.82 12.50
C GLU A 83 -37.04 12.64 12.08
N LEU A 84 -36.67 11.98 10.99
CA LEU A 84 -37.32 10.76 10.50
C LEU A 84 -36.52 9.51 10.83
N GLY A 85 -35.59 9.57 11.79
CA GLY A 85 -34.74 8.45 12.17
C GLY A 85 -33.87 7.93 11.04
N PHE A 86 -33.51 8.78 10.07
CA PHE A 86 -32.73 8.42 8.88
C PHE A 86 -33.34 7.31 8.02
N MET A 87 -34.67 7.18 7.97
CA MET A 87 -35.34 6.16 7.16
C MET A 87 -34.88 6.14 5.69
N ASN A 88 -34.47 7.29 5.13
CA ASN A 88 -33.93 7.41 3.78
C ASN A 88 -32.61 6.65 3.53
N LEU A 89 -31.94 6.11 4.56
CA LEU A 89 -30.79 5.21 4.42
C LEU A 89 -31.11 3.97 3.57
N PHE A 90 -32.38 3.55 3.47
CA PHE A 90 -32.74 2.48 2.54
C PHE A 90 -32.31 2.79 1.10
N ARG A 91 -32.34 4.06 0.68
CA ARG A 91 -31.90 4.47 -0.67
C ARG A 91 -30.39 4.38 -0.81
N VAL A 92 -29.66 4.76 0.25
CA VAL A 92 -28.19 4.69 0.30
C VAL A 92 -27.72 3.26 0.11
N PHE A 93 -28.27 2.31 0.87
CA PHE A 93 -27.84 0.91 0.83
C PHE A 93 -28.42 0.11 -0.36
N ASN A 94 -29.37 0.68 -1.11
CA ASN A 94 -29.87 0.09 -2.36
C ASN A 94 -29.07 0.53 -3.60
N ASP A 95 -28.11 1.46 -3.47
CA ASP A 95 -27.20 1.89 -4.54
C ASP A 95 -25.74 1.81 -4.06
N PRO A 96 -25.18 0.58 -3.93
CA PRO A 96 -23.86 0.36 -3.33
C PRO A 96 -22.72 1.06 -4.07
N ASP A 97 -22.86 1.28 -5.39
CA ASP A 97 -21.82 1.88 -6.25
C ASP A 97 -21.54 3.37 -5.94
N SER A 98 -22.28 3.95 -4.98
CA SER A 98 -22.14 5.35 -4.59
C SER A 98 -22.14 5.58 -3.09
N ILE A 99 -21.92 4.51 -2.31
CA ILE A 99 -21.95 4.59 -0.85
C ILE A 99 -20.84 5.51 -0.32
N GLU A 100 -19.73 5.62 -1.05
CA GLU A 100 -18.59 6.49 -0.76
C GLU A 100 -18.97 7.97 -0.72
N LEU A 101 -19.99 8.39 -1.48
CA LEU A 101 -20.50 9.78 -1.47
C LEU A 101 -21.13 10.19 -0.13
N TYR A 102 -21.47 9.20 0.71
CA TYR A 102 -22.01 9.40 2.04
C TYR A 102 -20.93 9.36 3.14
N THR A 103 -19.66 9.28 2.76
CA THR A 103 -18.52 9.42 3.66
C THR A 103 -18.07 10.88 3.75
N VAL A 104 -17.09 11.17 4.61
CA VAL A 104 -16.45 12.49 4.66
C VAL A 104 -15.57 12.69 3.42
N ASN A 105 -15.40 13.94 2.96
CA ASN A 105 -14.64 14.24 1.74
C ASN A 105 -13.20 13.71 1.78
N GLU A 106 -12.59 13.69 2.97
CA GLU A 106 -11.22 13.22 3.19
C GLU A 106 -11.15 11.72 3.50
N PHE A 107 -12.24 10.96 3.30
CA PHE A 107 -12.26 9.53 3.54
C PHE A 107 -11.21 8.83 2.68
N LYS A 108 -10.43 7.96 3.32
CA LYS A 108 -9.45 7.12 2.67
C LYS A 108 -9.63 5.69 3.18
N PRO A 109 -9.79 4.70 2.28
CA PRO A 109 -9.90 3.32 2.69
C PRO A 109 -8.59 2.85 3.32
N ASP A 110 -8.70 2.19 4.48
CA ASP A 110 -7.57 1.47 5.08
C ASP A 110 -7.53 0.03 4.55
N TYR A 111 -6.74 -0.18 3.50
CA TYR A 111 -6.59 -1.49 2.87
C TYR A 111 -6.00 -2.55 3.80
N LEU A 112 -5.22 -2.18 4.81
CA LEU A 112 -4.71 -3.14 5.80
C LEU A 112 -5.85 -3.70 6.65
N SER A 113 -6.80 -2.85 7.10
CA SER A 113 -7.98 -3.31 7.82
C SER A 113 -8.84 -4.27 7.00
N ILE A 114 -9.06 -3.97 5.72
CA ILE A 114 -9.86 -4.83 4.81
C ILE A 114 -9.13 -6.14 4.56
N PHE A 115 -7.82 -6.10 4.33
CA PHE A 115 -6.99 -7.29 4.20
C PHE A 115 -7.10 -8.19 5.44
N LEU A 116 -6.94 -7.64 6.64
CA LEU A 116 -7.09 -8.40 7.89
C LEU A 116 -8.49 -8.99 8.04
N PHE A 117 -9.53 -8.25 7.65
CA PHE A 117 -10.92 -8.73 7.67
C PHE A 117 -11.12 -9.91 6.72
N GLU A 118 -10.64 -9.85 5.48
CA GLU A 118 -10.74 -10.93 4.49
C GLU A 118 -9.96 -12.20 4.92
N ILE A 119 -8.79 -12.02 5.53
CA ILE A 119 -7.99 -13.12 6.10
C ILE A 119 -8.74 -13.79 7.26
N LYS A 120 -9.22 -13.00 8.23
CA LYS A 120 -9.96 -13.51 9.41
C LYS A 120 -11.25 -14.26 9.01
N ASN A 121 -11.87 -13.86 7.90
CA ASN A 121 -13.05 -14.54 7.36
C ASN A 121 -12.73 -15.71 6.42
N ASN A 122 -11.47 -16.14 6.29
CA ASN A 122 -11.02 -17.22 5.41
C ASN A 122 -11.35 -17.02 3.92
N ARG A 123 -11.64 -15.79 3.49
CA ARG A 123 -11.94 -15.45 2.08
C ARG A 123 -10.68 -15.19 1.26
N LEU A 124 -9.62 -14.73 1.93
CA LEU A 124 -8.29 -14.56 1.37
C LEU A 124 -7.34 -15.58 2.04
N LYS A 125 -6.66 -16.43 1.26
CA LYS A 125 -5.79 -17.50 1.78
C LYS A 125 -4.41 -17.45 1.16
N PHE A 126 -3.37 -17.29 2.00
CA PHE A 126 -1.99 -17.21 1.53
C PHE A 126 -1.58 -18.48 0.78
N LYS A 127 -0.85 -18.31 -0.33
CA LYS A 127 -0.27 -19.41 -1.10
C LYS A 127 1.24 -19.38 -1.04
N THR A 128 1.85 -18.30 -1.52
CA THR A 128 3.31 -18.20 -1.58
C THR A 128 3.77 -16.76 -1.74
N VAL A 129 5.06 -16.52 -1.48
CA VAL A 129 5.77 -15.30 -1.88
C VAL A 129 6.26 -15.47 -3.30
N ALA A 130 5.94 -14.52 -4.18
CA ALA A 130 6.38 -14.52 -5.57
C ALA A 130 7.67 -13.73 -5.76
N LYS A 131 7.79 -12.56 -5.12
CA LYS A 131 8.97 -11.70 -5.25
C LYS A 131 9.11 -10.79 -4.03
N VAL A 132 10.35 -10.48 -3.68
CA VAL A 132 10.71 -9.49 -2.67
C VAL A 132 11.60 -8.44 -3.32
N LYS A 133 11.30 -7.18 -3.02
CA LYS A 133 12.10 -6.01 -3.40
C LYS A 133 12.27 -5.14 -2.14
N PHE A 134 13.39 -4.44 -2.03
CA PHE A 134 13.58 -3.43 -1.00
C PHE A 134 13.77 -2.06 -1.63
N HIS A 135 13.22 -1.04 -0.97
CA HIS A 135 13.34 0.37 -1.35
C HIS A 135 14.12 1.10 -0.27
N PHE A 136 15.10 1.90 -0.68
CA PHE A 136 15.95 2.66 0.25
C PHE A 136 15.92 4.15 -0.05
N PHE A 137 15.72 4.95 1.00
CA PHE A 137 15.70 6.41 0.98
C PHE A 137 16.64 7.03 2.02
N GLN A 138 17.49 6.22 2.67
CA GLN A 138 18.37 6.64 3.77
C GLN A 138 19.47 7.61 3.36
N ILE A 139 19.83 7.65 2.08
CA ILE A 139 20.88 8.53 1.58
C ILE A 139 20.21 9.78 1.03
N ASN A 140 20.51 10.93 1.65
CA ASN A 140 19.95 12.20 1.23
C ASN A 140 20.14 12.45 -0.27
N GLY A 141 19.04 12.69 -0.97
CA GLY A 141 19.05 12.96 -2.40
C GLY A 141 19.08 11.72 -3.29
N TRP A 142 19.02 10.51 -2.72
CA TRP A 142 19.15 9.26 -3.46
C TRP A 142 18.08 8.24 -3.09
N TYR A 143 17.65 7.50 -4.09
CA TYR A 143 16.79 6.33 -3.98
C TYR A 143 17.43 5.16 -4.72
N PHE A 144 17.32 3.96 -4.15
CA PHE A 144 17.68 2.75 -4.88
C PHE A 144 16.83 1.55 -4.47
N GLU A 145 16.81 0.56 -5.36
CA GLU A 145 16.09 -0.69 -5.17
C GLU A 145 17.05 -1.86 -5.07
N LEU A 146 16.76 -2.81 -4.18
CA LEU A 146 17.38 -4.13 -4.20
C LEU A 146 16.38 -5.17 -4.68
N ASN A 147 16.78 -5.94 -5.69
CA ASN A 147 16.04 -7.11 -6.17
C ASN A 147 16.95 -8.35 -6.13
N TYR A 148 16.35 -9.51 -5.91
CA TYR A 148 17.03 -10.79 -6.08
C TYR A 148 16.96 -11.24 -7.55
N PHE A 149 18.11 -11.49 -8.15
CA PHE A 149 18.23 -12.03 -9.51
C PHE A 149 18.72 -13.47 -9.45
N ASN A 150 17.87 -14.41 -9.84
CA ASN A 150 18.25 -15.82 -9.97
C ASN A 150 18.68 -16.12 -11.41
N ARG A 151 19.97 -16.00 -11.71
CA ARG A 151 20.55 -16.30 -13.03
C ARG A 151 21.94 -16.90 -12.89
N THR A 152 22.44 -17.54 -13.95
CA THR A 152 23.80 -18.08 -13.98
C THR A 152 24.86 -16.97 -14.10
N GLY A 153 26.00 -17.13 -13.45
CA GLY A 153 27.16 -16.22 -13.53
C GLY A 153 27.29 -15.26 -12.35
N TYR A 154 28.20 -14.29 -12.47
CA TYR A 154 28.60 -13.40 -11.37
C TYR A 154 27.51 -12.44 -10.87
N ASN A 155 26.50 -12.15 -11.69
CA ASN A 155 25.44 -11.20 -11.35
C ASN A 155 24.18 -11.93 -10.82
N THR A 156 24.35 -12.83 -9.87
CA THR A 156 23.29 -13.57 -9.19
C THR A 156 23.19 -13.15 -7.73
N GLY A 157 21.98 -13.17 -7.15
CA GLY A 157 21.75 -12.72 -5.78
C GLY A 157 21.08 -11.35 -5.66
N TRP A 158 21.23 -10.71 -4.50
CA TRP A 158 20.70 -9.37 -4.23
C TRP A 158 21.55 -8.31 -4.90
N LEU A 159 20.96 -7.56 -5.83
CA LEU A 159 21.66 -6.51 -6.58
C LEU A 159 20.85 -5.21 -6.55
N ILE A 160 21.57 -4.09 -6.64
CA ILE A 160 20.96 -2.80 -6.94
C ILE A 160 20.39 -2.87 -8.36
N SER A 161 19.07 -2.81 -8.47
CA SER A 161 18.37 -2.89 -9.75
C SER A 161 18.01 -1.51 -10.31
N ASN A 162 17.91 -0.50 -9.44
CA ASN A 162 17.57 0.86 -9.80
C ASN A 162 18.30 1.82 -8.84
N LEU A 163 18.76 2.95 -9.36
CA LEU A 163 19.44 4.01 -8.61
C LEU A 163 19.07 5.35 -9.24
N MET A 164 18.47 6.24 -8.44
CA MET A 164 17.97 7.52 -8.91
C MET A 164 18.34 8.63 -7.94
N GLN A 165 18.74 9.78 -8.47
CA GLN A 165 18.84 11.00 -7.68
C GLN A 165 17.43 11.61 -7.55
N ILE A 166 17.03 11.93 -6.33
CA ILE A 166 15.69 12.43 -6.01
C ILE A 166 15.78 13.68 -5.14
N ASN A 167 14.88 14.63 -5.35
CA ASN A 167 14.64 15.73 -4.40
C ASN A 167 13.41 15.40 -3.53
N LYS A 168 13.01 16.30 -2.63
CA LYS A 168 11.86 16.08 -1.74
C LYS A 168 10.56 15.82 -2.51
N THR A 169 10.26 16.63 -3.52
CA THR A 169 9.06 16.49 -4.37
C THR A 169 9.05 15.15 -5.11
N ASN A 170 10.18 14.75 -5.68
CA ASN A 170 10.33 13.48 -6.38
C ASN A 170 10.20 12.29 -5.40
N LYS A 171 10.67 12.41 -4.15
CA LYS A 171 10.47 11.39 -3.11
C LYS A 171 8.98 11.15 -2.88
N GLU A 172 8.19 12.22 -2.71
CA GLU A 172 6.74 12.12 -2.46
C GLU A 172 6.00 11.47 -3.64
N ILE A 173 6.30 11.88 -4.87
CA ILE A 173 5.72 11.30 -6.09
C ILE A 173 6.10 9.82 -6.23
N LEU A 174 7.36 9.49 -5.99
CA LEU A 174 7.86 8.12 -6.09
C LEU A 174 7.24 7.21 -5.03
N MET A 175 7.06 7.70 -3.80
CA MET A 175 6.40 6.95 -2.74
C MET A 175 4.95 6.62 -3.11
N LYS A 176 4.19 7.59 -3.63
CA LYS A 176 2.83 7.34 -4.14
C LYS A 176 2.82 6.29 -5.24
N TYR A 177 3.74 6.39 -6.21
CA TYR A 177 3.88 5.40 -7.27
C TYR A 177 4.19 3.99 -6.73
N ILE A 178 5.09 3.86 -5.75
CA ILE A 178 5.43 2.56 -5.14
C ILE A 178 4.24 1.98 -4.36
N TYR A 179 3.51 2.81 -3.62
CA TYR A 179 2.35 2.39 -2.84
C TYR A 179 1.07 2.22 -3.67
N HIS A 180 1.11 2.54 -4.97
CA HIS A 180 -0.05 2.56 -5.87
C HIS A 180 -1.16 3.53 -5.41
N GLU A 181 -0.75 4.73 -4.99
CA GLU A 181 -1.60 5.86 -4.57
C GLU A 181 -1.59 7.03 -5.56
#